data_AF-A0A8J0SH66-F1
#
_entry.id   AF-A0A8J0SH66-F1
#
_cell.length_a   1.000
_cell.length_b   1.000
_cell.length_c   1.000
_cell.angle_alpha   90.00
_cell.angle_beta   90.00
_cell.angle_gamma   90.00
#
_symmetry.space_group_name_H-M   'P 1'
#
loop_
_entity.id
_entity.type
_entity.pdbx_description
1 polymer ?
#
loop_
_entity_poly.entity_id
_entity_poly.type
_entity_poly.pdbx_seq_one_letter_code
_entity_poly.pdbx_strand_id
1 'polypeptide(L)'
;MSSSFRGGLRATNQRTKATPSASATSSTNTASSARPRPSDKLNPKTIDPFAEPRRSPSAFSAVYSRGGIPCRLVHGSVKHNLQWERLPETIPFDPLLITLAEGLKETRHPYTFVSQEGFKELLMVPGAKEKVLPILPKVTAALKGALISKRLMEKTYKEQITAALQELEQYGGKESLGIIKSKIPTYCSTCS
;
A
#
# COMPACT_ATOMS: atom_id res chain seq x y z
N MET A 1 24.10 38.91 53.81
CA MET A 1 25.50 39.42 53.80
C MET A 1 26.12 38.92 52.52
N SER A 2 26.20 39.79 51.50
CA SER A 2 27.46 40.39 51.00
C SER A 2 28.36 39.37 50.31
N SER A 3 28.89 39.56 49.10
CA SER A 3 29.06 40.77 48.30
C SER A 3 29.59 40.36 46.92
N SER A 4 29.31 41.19 45.93
CA SER A 4 29.78 41.12 44.55
C SER A 4 31.23 41.61 44.37
N PHE A 5 31.75 41.37 43.16
CA PHE A 5 32.55 42.28 42.30
C PHE A 5 34.07 42.06 42.07
N ARG A 6 34.36 41.94 40.76
CA ARG A 6 35.31 42.69 39.88
C ARG A 6 36.83 42.45 39.92
N GLY A 7 37.33 42.33 38.69
CA GLY A 7 38.64 42.81 38.21
C GLY A 7 39.24 41.83 37.19
N GLY A 8 39.60 42.11 35.94
CA GLY A 8 39.68 43.35 35.16
C GLY A 8 41.03 43.44 34.41
N LEU A 9 40.99 43.48 33.05
CA LEU A 9 41.94 44.15 32.11
C LEU A 9 43.34 43.47 31.90
N ARG A 10 44.06 43.49 30.76
CA ARG A 10 44.00 44.20 29.45
C ARG A 10 45.04 43.60 28.45
N ALA A 11 44.72 43.59 27.13
CA ALA A 11 45.48 44.01 25.91
C ALA A 11 46.97 43.60 25.65
N THR A 12 47.54 43.40 24.43
CA THR A 12 47.16 43.53 22.99
C THR A 12 48.34 43.11 22.04
N ASN A 13 48.01 42.76 20.77
CA ASN A 13 48.71 42.98 19.47
C ASN A 13 49.99 42.20 19.09
N GLN A 14 50.33 41.82 17.83
CA GLN A 14 49.94 42.11 16.41
C GLN A 14 50.42 40.89 15.54
N ARG A 15 49.89 40.48 14.36
CA ARG A 15 50.03 41.12 13.03
C ARG A 15 49.34 40.28 11.90
N THR A 16 48.39 40.93 11.20
CA THR A 16 47.92 40.88 9.79
C THR A 16 48.34 39.78 8.77
N LYS A 17 47.37 39.26 8.00
CA LYS A 17 47.27 39.45 6.52
C LYS A 17 45.87 39.07 5.91
N ALA A 18 45.14 40.11 5.51
CA ALA A 18 44.20 40.30 4.38
C ALA A 18 43.21 39.20 3.89
N THR A 19 41.93 39.53 4.05
CA THR A 19 40.71 39.26 3.21
C THR A 19 40.75 40.00 1.84
N PRO A 20 39.90 39.71 0.81
CA PRO A 20 38.42 39.85 0.81
C PRO A 20 37.66 38.70 0.08
N SER A 21 36.46 38.25 0.49
CA SER A 21 35.12 38.87 0.59
C SER A 21 34.59 39.55 -0.68
N ALA A 22 33.59 38.92 -1.31
CA ALA A 22 32.49 39.56 -2.06
C ALA A 22 31.41 38.47 -2.26
N SER A 23 30.34 38.43 -1.46
CA SER A 23 29.10 39.21 -1.53
C SER A 23 28.08 38.65 -2.53
N ALA A 24 26.86 38.49 -2.02
CA ALA A 24 25.68 37.94 -2.67
C ALA A 24 25.30 38.61 -3.98
N THR A 25 24.70 37.83 -4.88
CA THR A 25 23.72 38.36 -5.84
C THR A 25 22.65 37.30 -6.11
N SER A 26 21.43 37.65 -5.74
CA SER A 26 20.19 37.06 -6.21
C SER A 26 20.04 37.28 -7.72
N SER A 27 19.81 36.21 -8.48
CA SER A 27 19.24 36.33 -9.83
C SER A 27 18.43 35.09 -10.16
N THR A 28 17.11 35.28 -10.18
CA THR A 28 16.13 34.47 -10.89
C THR A 28 16.57 34.27 -12.34
N ASN A 29 16.83 33.03 -12.75
CA ASN A 29 16.96 32.69 -14.17
C ASN A 29 15.72 31.94 -14.64
N THR A 30 14.80 32.71 -15.21
CA THR A 30 13.83 32.25 -16.21
C THR A 30 14.56 31.76 -17.46
N ALA A 31 14.25 30.53 -17.87
CA ALA A 31 14.32 29.97 -19.23
C ALA A 31 15.47 30.44 -20.16
N SER A 32 16.52 29.62 -20.27
CA SER A 32 17.30 29.52 -21.50
C SER A 32 17.35 28.05 -21.93
N SER A 33 16.62 27.74 -23.00
CA SER A 33 16.66 26.43 -23.67
C SER A 33 18.10 26.14 -24.11
N ALA A 34 18.79 25.27 -23.37
CA ALA A 34 20.06 24.72 -23.81
C ALA A 34 19.79 23.86 -25.03
N ARG A 35 20.49 24.15 -26.14
CA ARG A 35 20.45 23.31 -27.35
C ARG A 35 20.74 21.86 -26.93
N PRO A 36 19.91 20.88 -27.34
CA PRO A 36 20.14 19.49 -26.98
C PRO A 36 21.51 19.08 -27.49
N ARG A 37 22.33 18.49 -26.61
CA ARG A 37 23.64 17.99 -27.01
C ARG A 37 23.38 16.82 -27.98
N PRO A 38 24.22 16.60 -29.01
CA PRO A 38 24.08 15.42 -29.87
C PRO A 38 24.04 14.11 -29.09
N SER A 39 24.67 14.06 -27.91
CA SER A 39 24.60 12.93 -26.97
C SER A 39 23.21 12.66 -26.39
N ASP A 40 22.33 13.66 -26.32
CA ASP A 40 20.97 13.50 -25.81
C ASP A 40 20.09 12.67 -26.77
N LYS A 41 20.44 12.63 -28.06
CA LYS A 41 19.85 11.70 -29.05
C LYS A 41 20.35 10.26 -28.92
N LEU A 42 21.44 10.04 -28.18
CA LEU A 42 22.12 8.75 -28.02
C LEU A 42 22.00 8.15 -26.62
N ASN A 43 21.24 8.79 -25.73
CA ASN A 43 20.85 8.19 -24.45
C ASN A 43 19.48 7.53 -24.62
N PRO A 44 19.39 6.25 -25.06
CA PRO A 44 18.18 5.50 -24.81
C PRO A 44 17.90 5.56 -23.29
N LYS A 45 16.63 5.60 -22.87
CA LYS A 45 16.30 5.56 -21.44
C LYS A 45 16.98 4.34 -20.84
N THR A 46 18.12 4.53 -20.18
CA THR A 46 18.87 3.46 -19.55
C THR A 46 17.96 2.90 -18.48
N ILE A 47 17.43 1.71 -18.75
CA ILE A 47 16.64 0.98 -17.77
C ILE A 47 17.65 0.58 -16.71
N ASP A 48 17.54 1.18 -15.53
CA ASP A 48 18.30 0.73 -14.38
C ASP A 48 17.77 -0.66 -14.00
N PRO A 49 18.57 -1.73 -14.19
CA PRO A 49 18.14 -3.10 -13.90
C PRO A 49 17.99 -3.36 -12.39
N PHE A 50 18.48 -2.45 -11.53
CA PHE A 50 18.36 -2.50 -10.08
C PHE A 50 17.31 -1.52 -9.52
N ALA A 51 16.74 -0.66 -10.36
CA ALA A 51 15.60 0.15 -9.94
C ALA A 51 14.38 -0.75 -9.74
N GLU A 52 13.74 -0.67 -8.57
CA GLU A 52 12.43 -1.26 -8.36
C GLU A 52 11.50 -0.80 -9.50
N PRO A 53 10.76 -1.72 -10.17
CA PRO A 53 9.84 -1.33 -11.22
C PRO A 53 8.94 -0.22 -10.70
N ARG A 54 8.95 0.94 -11.37
CA ARG A 54 8.10 2.09 -11.03
C ARG A 54 6.63 1.73 -11.27
N ARG A 55 6.05 0.92 -10.39
CA ARG A 55 4.62 0.71 -10.32
C ARG A 55 4.02 1.94 -9.68
N SER A 56 3.13 2.60 -10.40
CA SER A 56 2.29 3.65 -9.82
C SER A 56 1.64 3.12 -8.54
N PRO A 57 1.57 3.92 -7.46
CA PRO A 57 0.84 3.54 -6.26
C PRO A 57 -0.56 3.07 -6.64
N SER A 58 -0.99 1.92 -6.09
CA SER A 58 -2.36 1.47 -6.27
C SER A 58 -3.30 2.41 -5.51
N ALA A 59 -4.60 2.33 -5.81
CA ALA A 59 -5.62 3.04 -5.04
C ALA A 59 -5.53 2.70 -3.54
N PHE A 60 -5.38 1.42 -3.19
CA PHE A 60 -5.17 0.98 -1.82
C PHE A 60 -3.93 1.61 -1.18
N SER A 61 -2.75 1.52 -1.82
CA SER A 61 -1.52 2.02 -1.20
C SER A 61 -1.57 3.53 -1.02
N ALA A 62 -2.16 4.26 -1.97
CA ALA A 62 -2.39 5.69 -1.85
C ALA A 62 -3.35 6.04 -0.68
N VAL A 63 -4.42 5.28 -0.47
CA VAL A 63 -5.36 5.50 0.66
C VAL A 63 -4.67 5.19 1.99
N TYR A 64 -3.92 4.10 2.08
CA TYR A 64 -3.19 3.74 3.29
C TYR A 64 -2.12 4.78 3.65
N SER A 65 -1.31 5.23 2.70
CA SER A 65 -0.28 6.25 2.95
C SER A 65 -0.85 7.60 3.40
N ARG A 66 -2.10 7.91 3.07
CA ARG A 66 -2.82 9.09 3.56
C ARG A 66 -3.52 8.89 4.91
N GLY A 67 -3.47 7.70 5.49
CA GLY A 67 -4.19 7.38 6.73
C GLY A 67 -5.71 7.21 6.54
N GLY A 68 -6.18 6.86 5.33
CA GLY A 68 -7.60 6.68 5.06
C GLY A 68 -8.19 5.34 5.52
N ILE A 69 -7.35 4.43 6.02
CA ILE A 69 -7.78 3.14 6.58
C ILE A 69 -7.78 3.28 8.10
N PRO A 70 -8.92 3.07 8.79
CA PRO A 70 -9.06 3.34 10.23
C PRO A 70 -8.46 2.21 11.10
N CYS A 71 -7.23 1.79 10.79
CA CYS A 71 -6.50 0.79 11.54
C CYS A 71 -5.01 1.11 11.59
N ARG A 72 -4.36 0.63 12.64
CA ARG A 72 -2.90 0.66 12.81
C ARG A 72 -2.35 -0.75 12.84
N LEU A 73 -1.26 -0.97 12.11
CA LEU A 73 -0.47 -2.19 12.23
C LEU A 73 0.29 -2.18 13.56
N VAL A 74 -0.01 -3.14 14.43
CA VAL A 74 0.72 -3.35 15.69
C VAL A 74 1.73 -4.47 15.50
N HIS A 75 3.01 -4.11 15.59
CA HIS A 75 4.12 -5.06 15.49
C HIS A 75 4.38 -5.73 16.83
N GLY A 76 3.75 -6.88 17.06
CA GLY A 76 4.08 -7.73 18.21
C GLY A 76 5.35 -8.56 17.98
N SER A 77 5.95 -9.08 19.07
CA SER A 77 7.17 -9.89 19.03
C SER A 77 7.03 -11.24 18.33
N VAL A 78 5.80 -11.79 18.27
CA VAL A 78 5.49 -13.09 17.67
C VAL A 78 4.41 -12.99 16.59
N LYS A 79 3.37 -12.18 16.84
CA LYS A 79 2.27 -11.97 15.90
C LYS A 79 2.02 -10.49 15.67
N HIS A 80 1.78 -10.13 14.42
CA HIS A 80 1.28 -8.81 14.07
C HIS A 80 -0.25 -8.84 14.09
N ASN A 81 -0.86 -7.75 14.52
CA ASN A 81 -2.32 -7.59 14.55
C ASN A 81 -2.70 -6.21 14.03
N LEU A 82 -3.95 -6.07 13.61
CA LEU A 82 -4.55 -4.76 13.34
C LEU A 82 -5.23 -4.25 14.60
N GLN A 83 -4.95 -3.00 14.94
CA GLN A 83 -5.70 -2.26 15.95
C GLN A 83 -6.60 -1.27 15.23
N TRP A 84 -7.91 -1.47 15.31
CA TRP A 84 -8.88 -0.56 14.72
C TRP A 84 -9.09 0.68 15.60
N GLU A 85 -9.20 1.85 14.96
CA GLU A 85 -9.52 3.10 15.67
C GLU A 85 -10.98 3.14 16.14
N ARG A 86 -11.85 2.37 15.48
CA ARG A 86 -13.28 2.23 15.81
C ARG A 86 -13.65 0.75 15.79
N LEU A 87 -14.71 0.39 16.49
CA LEU A 87 -15.21 -0.99 16.47
C LEU A 87 -15.52 -1.43 15.03
N PRO A 88 -14.99 -2.56 14.54
CA PRO A 88 -15.22 -3.08 13.19
C PRO A 88 -16.71 -3.14 12.79
N GLU A 89 -17.57 -3.44 13.76
CA GLU A 89 -19.03 -3.51 13.60
C GLU A 89 -19.66 -2.18 13.18
N THR A 90 -19.11 -1.07 13.67
CA THR A 90 -19.64 0.27 13.42
C THR A 90 -19.11 0.88 12.12
N ILE A 91 -18.03 0.34 11.57
CA ILE A 91 -17.34 0.92 10.41
C ILE A 91 -18.17 0.68 9.13
N PRO A 92 -18.38 1.71 8.29
CA PRO A 92 -19.05 1.53 7.00
C PRO A 92 -18.16 0.74 6.02
N PHE A 93 -18.77 -0.20 5.27
CA PHE A 93 -18.02 -1.04 4.33
C PHE A 93 -17.76 -0.35 2.99
N ASP A 94 -18.58 0.61 2.57
CA ASP A 94 -18.29 1.48 1.42
C ASP A 94 -17.59 2.76 1.93
N PRO A 95 -16.39 3.13 1.44
CA PRO A 95 -15.57 2.46 0.43
C PRO A 95 -14.51 1.49 0.99
N LEU A 96 -14.48 1.30 2.32
CA LEU A 96 -13.36 0.66 3.01
C LEU A 96 -13.12 -0.79 2.56
N LEU A 97 -14.15 -1.63 2.54
CA LEU A 97 -14.03 -3.04 2.18
C LEU A 97 -13.58 -3.21 0.72
N ILE A 98 -14.08 -2.35 -0.17
CA ILE A 98 -13.67 -2.33 -1.59
C ILE A 98 -12.18 -1.96 -1.70
N THR A 99 -11.77 -0.93 -0.96
CA THR A 99 -10.37 -0.49 -0.92
C THR A 99 -9.45 -1.62 -0.44
N LEU A 100 -9.83 -2.32 0.64
CA LEU A 100 -9.10 -3.48 1.16
C LEU A 100 -9.04 -4.63 0.15
N ALA A 101 -10.15 -4.92 -0.55
CA ALA A 101 -10.20 -5.94 -1.60
C ALA A 101 -9.24 -5.62 -2.76
N GLU A 102 -9.17 -4.36 -3.19
CA GLU A 102 -8.21 -3.93 -4.20
C GLU A 102 -6.76 -4.08 -3.73
N GLY A 103 -6.52 -3.94 -2.42
CA GLY A 103 -5.24 -4.14 -1.77
C GLY A 103 -4.77 -5.59 -1.73
N LEU A 104 -5.61 -6.58 -2.03
CA LEU A 104 -5.21 -8.00 -2.03
C LEU A 104 -4.18 -8.34 -3.12
N LYS A 105 -4.06 -7.49 -4.15
CA LYS A 105 -3.03 -7.61 -5.19
C LYS A 105 -1.67 -7.04 -4.78
N GLU A 106 -1.59 -6.38 -3.63
CA GLU A 106 -0.35 -5.79 -3.13
C GLU A 106 0.70 -6.86 -2.84
N THR A 107 1.96 -6.45 -2.91
CA THR A 107 3.09 -7.38 -2.78
C THR A 107 4.11 -6.93 -1.75
N ARG A 108 3.96 -5.73 -1.22
CA ARG A 108 4.90 -5.10 -0.29
C ARG A 108 4.29 -5.10 1.11
N HIS A 109 5.10 -5.43 2.10
CA HIS A 109 4.77 -5.16 3.49
C HIS A 109 4.87 -3.63 3.74
N PRO A 110 3.95 -2.99 4.51
CA PRO A 110 2.85 -3.57 5.29
C PRO A 110 1.54 -3.78 4.53
N TYR A 111 1.45 -3.35 3.26
CA TYR A 111 0.21 -3.33 2.49
C TYR A 111 -0.45 -4.70 2.36
N THR A 112 0.33 -5.75 2.13
CA THR A 112 -0.16 -7.13 2.05
C THR A 112 -0.88 -7.58 3.31
N PHE A 113 -0.31 -7.29 4.47
CA PHE A 113 -0.86 -7.70 5.75
C PHE A 113 -2.12 -6.91 6.09
N VAL A 114 -2.06 -5.58 5.93
CA VAL A 114 -3.19 -4.70 6.24
C VAL A 114 -4.39 -5.01 5.33
N SER A 115 -4.17 -5.25 4.04
CA SER A 115 -5.26 -5.60 3.14
C SER A 115 -5.89 -6.95 3.46
N GLN A 116 -5.08 -7.98 3.72
CA GLN A 116 -5.56 -9.33 4.01
C GLN A 116 -6.30 -9.41 5.34
N GLU A 117 -5.66 -9.00 6.44
CA GLU A 117 -6.27 -9.07 7.77
C GLU A 117 -7.43 -8.08 7.89
N GLY A 118 -7.31 -6.88 7.32
CA GLY A 118 -8.39 -5.90 7.36
C GLY A 118 -9.63 -6.38 6.61
N PHE A 119 -9.45 -6.99 5.44
CA PHE A 119 -10.55 -7.56 4.67
C PHE A 119 -11.22 -8.72 5.41
N LYS A 120 -10.42 -9.61 6.00
CA LYS A 120 -10.91 -10.77 6.78
C LYS A 120 -11.65 -10.33 8.04
N GLU A 121 -11.07 -9.46 8.86
CA GLU A 121 -11.68 -9.02 10.12
C GLU A 121 -13.01 -8.30 9.88
N LEU A 122 -13.11 -7.48 8.83
CA LEU A 122 -14.40 -6.86 8.45
C LEU A 122 -15.44 -7.89 8.01
N LEU A 123 -15.07 -8.95 7.29
CA LEU A 123 -16.03 -9.98 6.87
C LEU A 123 -16.48 -10.91 8.00
N MET A 124 -15.71 -11.01 9.08
CA MET A 124 -16.01 -11.85 10.26
C MET A 124 -16.93 -11.15 11.27
N VAL A 125 -17.23 -9.87 11.07
CA VAL A 125 -18.09 -9.06 11.94
C VAL A 125 -19.56 -9.51 11.88
N PRO A 126 -20.29 -9.52 13.00
CA PRO A 126 -21.74 -9.74 12.98
C PRO A 126 -22.44 -8.69 12.11
N GLY A 127 -23.33 -9.13 11.22
CA GLY A 127 -24.02 -8.24 10.27
C GLY A 127 -23.19 -7.87 9.03
N ALA A 128 -21.99 -8.41 8.84
CA ALA A 128 -21.18 -8.17 7.65
C ALA A 128 -21.94 -8.47 6.35
N LYS A 129 -22.73 -9.55 6.31
CA LYS A 129 -23.55 -9.92 5.15
C LYS A 129 -24.43 -8.77 4.65
N GLU A 130 -25.18 -8.13 5.55
CA GLU A 130 -26.10 -7.04 5.21
C GLU A 130 -25.37 -5.81 4.66
N LYS A 131 -24.17 -5.55 5.19
CA LYS A 131 -23.30 -4.45 4.73
C LYS A 131 -22.62 -4.74 3.39
N VAL A 132 -22.29 -6.01 3.11
CA VAL A 132 -21.62 -6.42 1.87
C VAL A 132 -22.59 -6.48 0.69
N LEU A 133 -23.81 -7.00 0.90
CA LEU A 133 -24.80 -7.19 -0.17
C LEU A 133 -24.97 -5.98 -1.12
N PRO A 134 -25.13 -4.72 -0.65
CA PRO A 134 -25.29 -3.57 -1.54
C PRO A 134 -24.04 -3.23 -2.35
N ILE A 135 -22.85 -3.60 -1.88
CA ILE A 135 -21.57 -3.32 -2.55
C ILE A 135 -20.92 -4.54 -3.20
N LEU A 136 -21.59 -5.70 -3.12
CA LEU A 136 -21.07 -6.98 -3.59
C LEU A 136 -20.54 -6.92 -5.03
N PRO A 137 -21.22 -6.29 -6.02
CA PRO A 137 -20.69 -6.19 -7.39
C PRO A 137 -19.33 -5.48 -7.47
N LYS A 138 -19.14 -4.42 -6.66
CA LYS A 138 -17.87 -3.67 -6.60
C LYS A 138 -16.77 -4.52 -5.96
N VAL A 139 -17.09 -5.22 -4.87
CA VAL A 139 -16.16 -6.13 -4.18
C VAL A 139 -15.76 -7.28 -5.12
N THR A 140 -16.70 -7.90 -5.84
CA THR A 140 -16.41 -8.95 -6.82
C THR A 140 -15.48 -8.45 -7.93
N ALA A 141 -15.66 -7.22 -8.42
CA ALA A 141 -14.75 -6.65 -9.42
C ALA A 141 -13.32 -6.49 -8.87
N ALA A 142 -13.17 -6.00 -7.64
CA ALA A 142 -11.87 -5.88 -6.98
C ALA A 142 -11.20 -7.25 -6.77
N LEU A 143 -11.96 -8.25 -6.31
CA LEU A 143 -11.49 -9.63 -6.13
C LEU A 143 -11.03 -10.25 -7.45
N LYS A 144 -11.79 -10.09 -8.53
CA LYS A 144 -11.37 -10.54 -9.88
C LYS A 144 -10.04 -9.92 -10.29
N GLY A 145 -9.87 -8.62 -10.05
CA GLY A 145 -8.62 -7.92 -10.31
C GLY A 145 -7.43 -8.49 -9.51
N ALA A 146 -7.67 -8.87 -8.25
CA ALA A 146 -6.65 -9.52 -7.42
C ALA A 146 -6.31 -10.94 -7.91
N LEU A 147 -7.31 -11.75 -8.27
CA LEU A 147 -7.14 -13.14 -8.72
C LEU A 147 -6.43 -13.26 -10.07
N ILE A 148 -6.63 -12.31 -11.00
CA ILE A 148 -5.98 -12.30 -12.31
C ILE A 148 -4.48 -11.99 -12.20
N SER A 149 -4.03 -11.35 -11.10
CA SER A 149 -2.62 -11.07 -10.89
C SER A 149 -1.80 -12.37 -10.94
N LYS A 150 -0.79 -12.44 -11.82
CA LYS A 150 -0.01 -13.65 -12.21
C LYS A 150 0.60 -14.47 -11.05
N ARG A 151 0.47 -14.02 -9.80
CA ARG A 151 1.03 -14.64 -8.59
C ARG A 151 0.32 -15.92 -8.16
N LEU A 152 -0.98 -16.07 -8.45
CA LEU A 152 -1.81 -17.16 -7.90
C LEU A 152 -1.85 -18.44 -8.75
N MET A 153 -1.07 -18.50 -9.85
CA MET A 153 -1.05 -19.65 -10.76
C MET A 153 0.05 -20.67 -10.44
N GLU A 154 0.48 -20.75 -9.19
CA GLU A 154 1.40 -21.81 -8.75
C GLU A 154 0.62 -23.10 -8.42
N LYS A 155 1.18 -24.26 -8.76
CA LYS A 155 0.53 -25.57 -8.53
C LYS A 155 0.17 -25.83 -7.05
N THR A 156 0.81 -25.11 -6.14
CA THR A 156 0.61 -25.14 -4.69
C THR A 156 -0.81 -24.74 -4.26
N TYR A 157 -1.55 -23.97 -5.08
CA TYR A 157 -2.87 -23.46 -4.70
C TYR A 157 -4.04 -24.39 -5.07
N LYS A 158 -3.77 -25.55 -5.66
CA LYS A 158 -4.83 -26.44 -6.19
C LYS A 158 -5.85 -26.84 -5.12
N GLU A 159 -5.37 -27.18 -3.93
CA GLU A 159 -6.23 -27.61 -2.82
C GLU A 159 -7.09 -26.45 -2.31
N GLN A 160 -6.52 -25.25 -2.15
CA GLN A 160 -7.25 -24.06 -1.70
C GLN A 160 -8.27 -23.61 -2.74
N ILE A 161 -7.94 -23.69 -4.03
CA ILE A 161 -8.88 -23.41 -5.13
C ILE A 161 -10.05 -24.42 -5.07
N THR A 162 -9.75 -25.70 -4.85
CA THR A 162 -10.78 -26.73 -4.77
C THR A 162 -11.70 -26.51 -3.57
N ALA A 163 -11.14 -26.23 -2.39
CA ALA A 163 -11.91 -25.92 -1.19
C ALA A 163 -12.80 -24.68 -1.37
N ALA A 164 -12.28 -23.61 -1.97
CA ALA A 164 -13.06 -22.40 -2.24
C ALA A 164 -14.22 -22.66 -3.23
N LEU A 165 -14.02 -23.50 -4.25
CA LEU A 165 -15.09 -23.89 -5.17
C LEU A 165 -16.18 -24.72 -4.48
N GLN A 166 -15.80 -25.59 -3.55
CA GLN A 166 -16.73 -26.39 -2.74
C GLN A 166 -17.58 -25.51 -1.81
N GLU A 167 -16.97 -24.52 -1.14
CA GLU A 167 -17.73 -23.55 -0.34
C GLU A 167 -18.72 -22.76 -1.21
N LEU A 168 -18.30 -22.33 -2.41
CA LEU A 168 -19.20 -21.65 -3.35
C LEU A 168 -20.37 -22.54 -3.80
N GLU A 169 -20.12 -23.83 -4.01
CA GLU A 169 -21.18 -24.80 -4.31
C GLU A 169 -22.17 -24.91 -3.15
N GLN A 170 -21.66 -25.11 -1.93
CA GLN A 170 -22.44 -25.31 -0.70
C GLN A 170 -23.35 -24.11 -0.39
N TYR A 171 -22.84 -22.89 -0.53
CA TYR A 171 -23.60 -21.67 -0.23
C TYR A 171 -24.32 -21.06 -1.43
N GLY A 172 -24.00 -21.48 -2.66
CA GLY A 172 -24.53 -20.91 -3.91
C GLY A 172 -25.90 -21.44 -4.36
N GLY A 173 -26.44 -22.46 -3.69
CA GLY A 173 -27.75 -23.05 -4.00
C GLY A 173 -27.73 -24.03 -5.18
N LYS A 174 -28.90 -24.53 -5.60
CA LYS A 174 -29.02 -25.67 -6.56
C LYS A 174 -28.39 -25.43 -7.93
N GLU A 175 -28.35 -24.17 -8.38
CA GLU A 175 -27.80 -23.78 -9.69
C GLU A 175 -26.26 -23.64 -9.68
N SER A 176 -25.64 -23.56 -8.50
CA SER A 176 -24.21 -23.24 -8.35
C SER A 176 -23.32 -24.25 -9.07
N LEU A 177 -23.60 -25.55 -8.90
CA LEU A 177 -22.83 -26.64 -9.51
C LEU A 177 -22.85 -26.58 -11.04
N GLY A 178 -24.00 -26.27 -11.64
CA GLY A 178 -24.13 -26.12 -13.09
C GLY A 178 -23.28 -24.97 -13.62
N ILE A 179 -23.30 -23.83 -12.93
CA ILE A 179 -22.50 -22.65 -13.28
C ILE A 179 -21.00 -22.95 -13.12
N ILE A 180 -20.58 -23.57 -12.01
CA ILE A 180 -19.17 -23.91 -11.75
C ILE A 180 -18.66 -24.85 -12.83
N LYS A 181 -19.37 -25.94 -13.14
CA LYS A 181 -18.98 -26.89 -14.19
C LYS A 181 -18.94 -26.26 -15.59
N SER A 182 -19.81 -25.28 -15.86
CA SER A 182 -19.78 -24.53 -17.14
C SER A 182 -18.50 -23.70 -17.32
N LYS A 183 -17.89 -23.23 -16.22
CA LYS A 183 -16.67 -22.40 -16.23
C LYS A 183 -15.39 -23.20 -15.99
N ILE A 184 -15.49 -24.29 -15.24
CA ILE A 184 -14.39 -25.17 -14.86
C ILE A 184 -14.84 -26.62 -15.11
N PRO A 185 -14.72 -27.11 -16.36
CA PRO A 185 -15.18 -28.45 -16.72
C PRO A 185 -14.49 -29.59 -15.95
N THR A 186 -13.29 -29.33 -15.42
CA THR A 186 -12.49 -30.29 -14.64
C THR A 186 -12.86 -30.35 -13.16
N TYR A 187 -13.81 -29.52 -12.69
CA TYR A 187 -14.22 -29.51 -11.29
C TYR A 187 -15.07 -30.75 -10.96
N CYS A 188 -14.67 -31.47 -9.91
CA CYS A 188 -15.41 -32.58 -9.32
C CYS A 188 -15.86 -32.20 -7.91
N SER A 189 -17.18 -32.18 -7.69
CA SER A 189 -17.72 -32.06 -6.33
C SER A 189 -17.39 -33.32 -5.55
N THR A 190 -16.84 -33.16 -4.34
CA THR A 190 -16.61 -34.27 -3.39
C THR A 190 -17.71 -34.34 -2.34
N CYS A 191 -18.78 -33.54 -2.49
CA CYS A 191 -19.91 -33.55 -1.59
C CYS A 191 -20.82 -34.72 -1.96
N SER A 192 -20.56 -35.89 -1.36
CA SER A 192 -21.47 -37.03 -1.28
C SER A 192 -22.34 -36.94 -0.04
#